data_AF-A0A9W9M247-F1
#
_entry.id   AF-A0A9W9M247-F1
#
_cell.length_a   1.000
_cell.length_b   1.000
_cell.length_c   1.000
_cell.angle_alpha   90.00
_cell.angle_beta   90.00
_cell.angle_gamma   90.00
#
_symmetry.space_group_name_H-M   'P 1'
#
loop_
_entity.id
_entity.type
_entity.pdbx_description
1 polymer ?
#
loop_
_entity_poly.entity_id
_entity_poly.type
_entity_poly.pdbx_seq_one_letter_code
_entity_poly.pdbx_strand_id
1 'polypeptide(L)'
;MGVQLRSVQSRWVSRDLTNKERFKVIGEIEENAAFLQILRYNHILHFYRCSAGPDERTSAFAIRAASHNELTGQPRTRGNPRNIGVATAVDKMMRDIFPDLESSSAIYRRKRRAVLACRKFGQRLHILAECFGEAFLSLIHFGQSSEVASPVISEKIIIAPPDEVFGNFVKILEDSQGSLLRKMSAAAKPAFEHILYEDTRQQKLFALEEQTPEDILKFPKGSQELRNLLQ
;
A
#
# COMPACT_ATOMS: atom_id res chain seq x y z
N MET A 1 -18.13 9.62 -15.40
CA MET A 1 -16.92 10.11 -16.12
C MET A 1 -16.12 9.00 -16.83
N GLY A 2 -16.69 7.83 -17.16
CA GLY A 2 -15.97 6.79 -17.93
C GLY A 2 -15.55 7.20 -19.35
N VAL A 3 -16.10 8.30 -19.88
CA VAL A 3 -15.76 8.86 -21.20
C VAL A 3 -14.52 9.77 -21.15
N GLN A 4 -14.28 10.46 -20.02
CA GLN A 4 -13.25 11.49 -19.90
C GLN A 4 -11.87 10.91 -19.54
N LEU A 5 -11.84 9.88 -18.69
CA LEU A 5 -10.63 9.07 -18.45
C LEU A 5 -10.15 8.35 -19.72
N ARG A 6 -11.09 7.82 -20.54
CA ARG A 6 -10.76 7.23 -21.84
C ARG A 6 -10.20 8.25 -22.83
N SER A 7 -10.71 9.49 -22.83
CA SER A 7 -10.16 10.54 -23.71
C SER A 7 -8.76 10.99 -23.28
N VAL A 8 -8.50 11.11 -21.97
CA VAL A 8 -7.17 11.48 -21.45
C VAL A 8 -6.14 10.39 -21.75
N GLN A 9 -6.49 9.12 -21.51
CA GLN A 9 -5.64 7.99 -21.88
C GLN A 9 -5.37 7.91 -23.40
N SER A 10 -6.36 8.24 -24.24
CA SER A 10 -6.15 8.26 -25.70
C SER A 10 -5.13 9.32 -26.15
N ARG A 11 -5.08 10.47 -25.47
CA ARG A 11 -4.11 11.55 -25.72
C ARG A 11 -2.69 11.15 -25.30
N TRP A 12 -2.53 10.40 -24.22
CA TRP A 12 -1.21 9.93 -23.74
C TRP A 12 -0.49 9.00 -24.72
N VAL A 13 -1.22 8.35 -25.62
CA VAL A 13 -0.66 7.39 -26.59
C VAL A 13 -0.53 8.01 -28.00
N SER A 14 -0.88 9.29 -28.17
CA SER A 14 -0.81 9.96 -29.47
C SER A 14 0.64 10.16 -29.94
N ARG A 15 0.89 9.82 -31.21
CA ARG A 15 2.20 10.04 -31.85
C ARG A 15 2.35 11.45 -32.40
N ASP A 16 1.26 12.19 -32.58
CA ASP A 16 1.23 13.47 -33.30
C ASP A 16 1.23 14.68 -32.35
N LEU A 17 1.91 14.56 -31.20
CA LEU A 17 2.02 15.65 -30.21
C LEU A 17 3.25 16.53 -30.49
N THR A 18 3.06 17.85 -30.37
CA THR A 18 4.15 18.84 -30.32
C THR A 18 4.98 18.69 -29.03
N ASN A 19 6.19 19.23 -28.99
CA ASN A 19 7.05 19.16 -27.79
C ASN A 19 6.39 19.79 -26.54
N LYS A 20 5.66 20.90 -26.70
CA LYS A 20 4.93 21.54 -25.61
C LYS A 20 3.82 20.63 -25.06
N GLU A 21 3.08 19.97 -25.94
CA GLU A 21 2.03 19.03 -25.53
C GLU A 21 2.60 17.78 -24.87
N ARG A 22 3.73 17.28 -25.37
CA ARG A 22 4.45 16.16 -24.74
C ARG A 22 4.88 16.50 -23.33
N PHE A 23 5.46 17.69 -23.13
CA PHE A 23 5.87 18.13 -21.79
C PHE A 23 4.67 18.22 -20.84
N LYS A 24 3.53 18.74 -21.31
CA LYS A 24 2.28 18.73 -20.52
C LYS A 24 1.81 17.31 -20.19
N VAL A 25 1.84 16.40 -21.16
CA VAL A 25 1.46 14.99 -20.96
C VAL A 25 2.38 14.30 -19.96
N ILE A 26 3.68 14.59 -19.95
CA ILE A 26 4.62 14.06 -18.94
C ILE A 26 4.17 14.49 -17.54
N GLY A 27 3.88 15.77 -17.33
CA GLY A 27 3.36 16.27 -16.05
C GLY A 27 2.05 15.60 -15.64
N GLU A 28 1.08 15.48 -16.57
CA GLU A 28 -0.20 14.79 -16.33
C GLU A 28 0.01 13.31 -15.91
N ILE A 29 1.00 12.61 -16.49
CA ILE A 29 1.33 11.22 -16.13
C ILE A 29 1.97 11.17 -14.73
N GLU A 30 2.87 12.09 -14.41
CA GLU A 30 3.53 12.17 -13.10
C GLU A 30 2.51 12.47 -11.99
N GLU A 31 1.57 13.38 -12.21
CA GLU A 31 0.47 13.67 -11.29
C GLU A 31 -0.40 12.43 -11.03
N ASN A 32 -0.70 11.67 -12.08
CA ASN A 32 -1.47 10.42 -11.96
C ASN A 32 -0.68 9.25 -11.36
N ALA A 33 0.65 9.34 -11.30
CA ALA A 33 1.48 8.26 -10.77
C ALA A 33 1.17 7.98 -9.29
N ALA A 34 0.96 9.04 -8.50
CA ALA A 34 0.60 8.91 -7.08
C ALA A 34 -0.72 8.16 -6.88
N PHE A 35 -1.73 8.49 -7.69
CA PHE A 35 -3.02 7.80 -7.70
C PHE A 35 -2.89 6.32 -8.05
N LEU A 36 -2.22 6.01 -9.17
CA LEU A 36 -1.98 4.63 -9.61
C LEU A 36 -1.20 3.82 -8.57
N GLN A 37 -0.33 4.48 -7.83
CA GLN A 37 0.47 3.87 -6.78
C GLN A 37 -0.37 3.54 -5.54
N ILE A 38 -1.24 4.45 -5.10
CA ILE A 38 -2.22 4.17 -4.04
C ILE A 38 -3.10 2.98 -4.43
N LEU A 39 -3.63 2.95 -5.67
CA LEU A 39 -4.41 1.83 -6.18
C LEU A 39 -3.62 0.51 -6.14
N ARG A 40 -2.37 0.52 -6.62
CA ARG A 40 -1.49 -0.65 -6.59
C ARG A 40 -1.32 -1.18 -5.16
N TYR A 41 -1.11 -0.30 -4.17
CA TYR A 41 -0.92 -0.72 -2.79
C TYR A 41 -2.20 -1.22 -2.14
N ASN A 42 -3.34 -0.61 -2.44
CA ASN A 42 -4.63 -1.13 -2.04
C ASN A 42 -4.83 -2.56 -2.59
N HIS A 43 -4.54 -2.80 -3.88
CA HIS A 43 -4.61 -4.15 -4.45
C HIS A 43 -3.63 -5.14 -3.79
N ILE A 44 -2.40 -4.73 -3.48
CA ILE A 44 -1.42 -5.59 -2.80
C ILE A 44 -1.89 -5.93 -1.37
N LEU A 45 -2.48 -4.96 -0.65
CA LEU A 45 -3.07 -5.17 0.67
C LEU A 45 -4.22 -6.19 0.59
N HIS A 46 -5.17 -6.00 -0.33
CA HIS A 46 -6.27 -6.95 -0.52
C HIS A 46 -5.78 -8.32 -0.98
N PHE A 47 -4.79 -8.38 -1.86
CA PHE A 47 -4.16 -9.62 -2.30
C PHE A 47 -3.58 -10.41 -1.12
N TYR A 48 -2.93 -9.72 -0.16
CA TYR A 48 -2.50 -10.34 1.09
C TYR A 48 -3.68 -10.79 1.97
N ARG A 49 -4.68 -9.93 2.19
CA ARG A 49 -5.83 -10.24 3.07
C ARG A 49 -6.67 -11.43 2.57
N CYS A 50 -6.86 -11.56 1.26
CA CYS A 50 -7.60 -12.67 0.66
C CYS A 50 -6.84 -14.02 0.76
N SER A 51 -5.52 -13.96 0.85
CA SER A 51 -4.66 -15.15 0.90
C SER A 51 -4.19 -15.51 2.30
N ALA A 52 -4.28 -14.58 3.25
CA ALA A 52 -3.90 -14.78 4.64
C ALA A 52 -4.91 -15.66 5.38
N GLY A 53 -4.38 -16.59 6.18
CA GLY A 53 -5.20 -17.37 7.11
C GLY A 53 -5.90 -16.47 8.14
N PRO A 54 -6.96 -16.94 8.82
CA PRO A 54 -7.62 -16.17 9.88
C PRO A 54 -6.64 -15.66 10.94
N ASP A 55 -5.68 -16.51 11.34
CA ASP A 55 -4.64 -16.21 12.33
C ASP A 55 -3.55 -15.24 11.83
N GLU A 56 -3.38 -15.10 10.52
CA GLU A 56 -2.38 -14.19 9.92
C GLU A 56 -2.93 -12.78 9.69
N ARG A 57 -4.26 -12.60 9.79
CA ARG A 57 -4.96 -11.32 9.61
C ARG A 57 -5.05 -10.47 10.88
N THR A 58 -4.54 -10.96 12.00
CA THR A 58 -4.45 -10.19 13.23
C THR A 58 -3.06 -9.56 13.31
N SER A 59 -2.99 -8.23 13.48
CA SER A 59 -1.71 -7.52 13.63
C SER A 59 -1.01 -7.96 14.92
N ALA A 60 -0.13 -8.94 14.77
CA ALA A 60 0.67 -9.49 15.84
C ALA A 60 1.83 -8.54 16.20
N PHE A 61 1.55 -7.46 16.94
CA PHE A 61 2.56 -6.89 17.85
C PHE A 61 2.90 -7.86 18.99
N ALA A 62 2.06 -8.87 19.21
CA ALA A 62 2.41 -9.99 20.05
C ALA A 62 3.20 -11.01 19.20
N ILE A 63 4.49 -11.13 19.47
CA ILE A 63 5.24 -12.35 19.16
C ILE A 63 4.38 -13.51 19.67
N ARG A 64 3.82 -14.32 18.77
CA ARG A 64 3.10 -15.53 19.17
C ARG A 64 4.16 -16.47 19.73
N ALA A 65 4.35 -16.45 21.04
CA ALA A 65 4.98 -17.57 21.73
C ALA A 65 4.14 -18.79 21.35
N ALA A 66 4.76 -19.78 20.72
CA ALA A 66 4.08 -21.01 20.32
C ALA A 66 3.28 -21.51 21.52
N SER A 67 1.97 -21.69 21.33
CA SER A 67 1.14 -22.17 22.43
C SER A 67 1.63 -23.57 22.82
N HIS A 68 1.60 -23.91 24.11
CA HIS A 68 2.11 -25.19 24.61
C HIS A 68 1.45 -26.43 23.95
N ASN A 69 0.31 -26.25 23.28
CA ASN A 69 -0.42 -27.27 22.52
C ASN A 69 0.08 -27.48 21.09
N GLU A 70 0.79 -26.52 20.47
CA GLU A 70 1.43 -26.71 19.15
C GLU A 70 2.69 -27.60 19.25
N LEU A 71 3.23 -27.76 20.47
CA LEU A 71 4.42 -28.57 20.74
C LEU A 71 4.14 -30.07 20.87
N THR A 72 2.87 -30.48 20.95
CA THR A 72 2.50 -31.84 21.39
C THR A 72 1.75 -32.69 20.35
N GLY A 73 1.49 -32.21 19.12
CA GLY A 73 0.60 -32.93 18.20
C GLY A 73 1.01 -33.12 16.74
N GLN A 74 1.99 -32.37 16.21
CA GLN A 74 2.33 -32.47 14.78
C GLN A 74 3.70 -33.14 14.55
N PRO A 75 3.83 -34.01 13.52
CA PRO A 75 5.13 -34.53 13.12
C PRO A 75 6.06 -33.34 12.86
N ARG A 76 7.20 -33.32 13.56
CA ARG A 76 8.20 -32.24 13.46
C ARG A 76 8.79 -32.21 12.05
N THR A 77 8.17 -31.48 11.15
CA THR A 77 8.75 -31.16 9.84
C THR A 77 9.99 -30.31 10.08
N ARG A 78 11.14 -30.72 9.56
CA ARG A 78 12.38 -29.92 9.64
C ARG A 78 12.17 -28.58 8.93
N GLY A 79 12.34 -27.49 9.66
CA GLY A 79 12.24 -26.12 9.12
C GLY A 79 11.61 -25.16 10.12
N ASN A 80 11.78 -23.85 9.90
CA ASN A 80 11.09 -22.84 10.69
C ASN A 80 9.59 -22.88 10.34
N PRO A 81 8.67 -23.16 11.30
CA PRO A 81 7.23 -23.27 11.04
C PRO A 81 6.65 -22.06 10.31
N ARG A 82 7.16 -20.87 10.59
CA ARG A 82 6.76 -19.63 9.93
C ARG A 82 7.13 -19.62 8.44
N ASN A 83 8.33 -20.11 8.11
CA ASN A 83 8.77 -20.21 6.71
C ASN A 83 7.96 -21.26 5.95
N ILE A 84 7.56 -22.34 6.62
CA ILE A 84 6.68 -23.37 6.05
C ILE A 84 5.31 -22.75 5.74
N GLY A 85 4.69 -22.04 6.70
CA GLY A 85 3.41 -21.38 6.48
C GLY A 85 3.43 -20.38 5.32
N VAL A 86 4.48 -19.54 5.24
CA VAL A 86 4.66 -18.61 4.11
C VAL A 86 4.82 -19.35 2.78
N ALA A 87 5.61 -20.43 2.74
CA ALA A 87 5.79 -21.22 1.53
C ALA A 87 4.48 -21.86 1.07
N THR A 88 3.72 -22.47 1.98
CA THR A 88 2.41 -23.06 1.69
C THR A 88 1.42 -22.03 1.15
N ALA A 89 1.36 -20.83 1.76
CA ALA A 89 0.50 -19.76 1.28
C ALA A 89 0.89 -19.30 -0.14
N VAL A 90 2.18 -19.12 -0.41
CA VAL A 90 2.68 -18.73 -1.73
C VAL A 90 2.44 -19.81 -2.78
N ASP A 91 2.61 -21.08 -2.42
CA ASP A 91 2.36 -22.19 -3.36
C ASP A 91 0.87 -22.31 -3.68
N LYS A 92 -0.02 -22.03 -2.71
CA LYS A 92 -1.46 -21.89 -2.97
C LYS A 92 -1.74 -20.74 -3.94
N MET A 93 -1.22 -19.54 -3.66
CA MET A 93 -1.35 -18.39 -4.56
C MET A 93 -0.86 -18.69 -5.98
N MET A 94 0.27 -19.40 -6.11
CA MET A 94 0.82 -19.75 -7.42
C MET A 94 -0.13 -20.64 -8.21
N ARG A 95 -0.79 -21.62 -7.57
CA ARG A 95 -1.81 -22.46 -8.21
C ARG A 95 -3.04 -21.64 -8.61
N ASP A 96 -3.45 -20.69 -7.78
CA ASP A 96 -4.63 -19.87 -8.04
C ASP A 96 -4.40 -18.85 -9.18
N ILE A 97 -3.20 -18.28 -9.28
CA ILE A 97 -2.88 -17.20 -10.25
C ILE A 97 -2.32 -17.75 -11.56
N PHE A 98 -1.56 -18.85 -11.50
CA PHE A 98 -0.86 -19.44 -12.63
C PHE A 98 -1.05 -20.96 -12.65
N PRO A 99 -2.28 -21.47 -12.81
CA PRO A 99 -2.57 -22.91 -12.71
C PRO A 99 -1.79 -23.75 -13.72
N ASP A 100 -1.50 -23.19 -14.89
CA ASP A 100 -0.87 -23.92 -16.00
C ASP A 100 0.67 -23.85 -16.00
N LEU A 101 1.29 -23.18 -15.03
CA LEU A 101 2.75 -23.07 -14.97
C LEU A 101 3.37 -24.30 -14.29
N GLU A 102 4.24 -24.99 -15.02
CA GLU A 102 5.07 -26.06 -14.45
C GLU A 102 6.03 -25.52 -13.37
N SER A 103 6.02 -26.18 -12.21
CA SER A 103 6.81 -25.78 -11.02
C SER A 103 8.32 -25.78 -11.24
N SER A 104 8.81 -26.61 -12.17
CA SER A 104 10.23 -26.72 -12.55
C SER A 104 10.69 -25.58 -13.45
N SER A 105 9.77 -24.87 -14.10
CA SER A 105 10.11 -23.87 -15.11
C SER A 105 10.82 -22.63 -14.52
N ALA A 106 11.70 -22.01 -15.30
CA ALA A 106 12.32 -20.73 -14.93
C ALA A 106 11.26 -19.61 -14.76
N ILE A 107 10.19 -19.67 -15.54
CA ILE A 107 9.07 -18.73 -15.49
C ILE A 107 8.33 -18.86 -14.16
N TYR A 108 8.01 -20.08 -13.72
CA TYR A 108 7.39 -20.32 -12.41
C TYR A 108 8.25 -19.76 -11.28
N ARG A 109 9.56 -20.04 -11.27
CA ARG A 109 10.47 -19.50 -10.24
C ARG A 109 10.51 -17.97 -10.23
N ARG A 110 10.43 -17.31 -11.39
CA ARG A 110 10.35 -15.84 -11.48
C ARG A 110 9.03 -15.32 -10.94
N LYS A 111 7.90 -15.91 -11.36
CA LYS A 111 6.55 -15.51 -10.91
C LYS A 111 6.37 -15.74 -9.41
N ARG A 112 6.84 -16.88 -8.89
CA ARG A 112 6.82 -17.19 -7.46
C ARG A 112 7.60 -16.17 -6.62
N ARG A 113 8.75 -15.70 -7.08
CA ARG A 113 9.49 -14.61 -6.41
C ARG A 113 8.68 -13.31 -6.37
N ALA A 114 7.98 -12.97 -7.47
CA ALA A 114 7.13 -11.79 -7.51
C ALA A 114 5.93 -11.92 -6.55
N VAL A 115 5.25 -13.07 -6.54
CA VAL A 115 4.15 -13.36 -5.61
C VAL A 115 4.62 -13.29 -4.16
N LEU A 116 5.79 -13.86 -3.83
CA LEU A 116 6.38 -13.78 -2.50
C LEU A 116 6.67 -12.33 -2.09
N ALA A 117 7.21 -11.51 -3.00
CA ALA A 117 7.47 -10.09 -2.75
C ALA A 117 6.16 -9.31 -2.52
N CYS A 118 5.15 -9.51 -3.36
CA CYS A 118 3.82 -8.92 -3.19
C CYS A 118 3.20 -9.34 -1.85
N ARG A 119 3.30 -10.61 -1.48
CA ARG A 119 2.78 -11.12 -0.20
C ARG A 119 3.49 -10.46 0.99
N LYS A 120 4.82 -10.42 0.99
CA LYS A 120 5.60 -9.77 2.06
C LYS A 120 5.22 -8.31 2.19
N PHE A 121 5.08 -7.61 1.07
CA PHE A 121 4.71 -6.21 1.08
C PHE A 121 3.28 -5.99 1.58
N GLY A 122 2.31 -6.77 1.11
CA GLY A 122 0.92 -6.71 1.57
C GLY A 122 0.80 -7.02 3.07
N GLN A 123 1.62 -7.93 3.61
CA GLN A 123 1.70 -8.17 5.05
C GLN A 123 2.14 -6.91 5.81
N ARG A 124 3.17 -6.22 5.31
CA ARG A 124 3.68 -4.98 5.92
C ARG A 124 2.63 -3.85 5.87
N LEU A 125 1.97 -3.70 4.73
CA LEU A 125 0.86 -2.75 4.56
C LEU A 125 -0.30 -3.08 5.50
N HIS A 126 -0.63 -4.36 5.65
CA HIS A 126 -1.68 -4.79 6.55
C HIS A 126 -1.37 -4.44 8.00
N ILE A 127 -0.15 -4.69 8.47
CA ILE A 127 0.28 -4.27 9.81
C ILE A 127 0.09 -2.76 9.99
N LEU A 128 0.60 -1.95 9.06
CA LEU A 128 0.47 -0.49 9.13
C LEU A 128 -0.99 -0.02 9.13
N ALA A 129 -1.84 -0.63 8.30
CA ALA A 129 -3.27 -0.32 8.22
C ALA A 129 -4.02 -0.71 9.52
N GLU A 130 -3.68 -1.83 10.16
CA GLU A 130 -4.28 -2.21 11.45
C GLU A 130 -3.83 -1.27 12.58
N CYS A 131 -2.58 -0.77 12.54
CA CYS A 131 -2.06 0.13 13.58
C CYS A 131 -2.62 1.55 13.46
N PHE A 132 -2.71 2.04 12.22
CA PHE A 132 -2.90 3.47 11.93
C PHE A 132 -4.17 3.78 11.12
N GLY A 133 -4.91 2.76 10.68
CA GLY A 133 -6.12 2.88 9.86
C GLY A 133 -5.86 2.68 8.36
N GLU A 134 -6.88 2.22 7.62
CA GLU A 134 -6.81 1.88 6.18
C GLU A 134 -6.30 3.04 5.30
N ALA A 135 -6.76 4.26 5.58
CA ALA A 135 -6.38 5.46 4.83
C ALA A 135 -4.96 5.93 5.12
N PHE A 136 -4.19 5.23 5.97
CA PHE A 136 -2.76 5.47 6.11
C PHE A 136 -2.03 5.35 4.77
N LEU A 137 -2.52 4.52 3.84
CA LEU A 137 -1.95 4.39 2.50
C LEU A 137 -1.95 5.69 1.69
N SER A 138 -2.90 6.61 1.92
CA SER A 138 -2.89 7.93 1.27
C SER A 138 -1.92 8.92 1.93
N LEU A 139 -1.49 8.65 3.16
CA LEU A 139 -0.55 9.49 3.90
C LEU A 139 0.91 9.14 3.62
N ILE A 140 1.17 7.96 3.03
CA ILE A 140 2.53 7.55 2.67
C ILE A 140 2.84 8.08 1.27
N HIS A 141 3.83 8.96 1.18
CA HIS A 141 4.34 9.41 -0.10
C HIS A 141 5.30 8.37 -0.67
N PHE A 142 4.81 7.57 -1.60
CA PHE A 142 5.64 6.70 -2.41
C PHE A 142 5.76 7.35 -3.79
N GLY A 143 6.87 8.01 -4.13
CA GLY A 143 7.00 8.68 -5.43
C GLY A 143 8.10 9.73 -5.48
N GLN A 144 8.86 9.74 -6.58
CA GLN A 144 10.10 10.49 -6.80
C GLN A 144 9.84 11.79 -7.60
N SER A 145 9.13 12.77 -7.07
CA SER A 145 9.12 14.10 -7.71
C SER A 145 8.45 15.12 -6.81
N SER A 146 9.26 15.92 -6.13
CA SER A 146 8.88 17.27 -5.73
C SER A 146 10.18 18.01 -5.40
N GLU A 147 10.26 19.27 -5.80
CA GLU A 147 11.30 20.22 -5.41
C GLU A 147 11.42 20.38 -3.88
N VAL A 148 10.46 19.82 -3.13
CA VAL A 148 10.48 19.73 -1.67
C VAL A 148 11.23 18.47 -1.24
N ALA A 149 12.36 18.64 -0.55
CA ALA A 149 13.21 17.59 0.00
C ALA A 149 12.53 16.80 1.14
N SER A 150 11.42 16.12 0.85
CA SER A 150 10.74 15.21 1.76
C SER A 150 11.30 13.78 1.57
N PRO A 151 11.55 13.02 2.66
CA PRO A 151 12.03 11.65 2.55
C PRO A 151 10.98 10.78 1.84
N VAL A 152 11.26 10.42 0.60
CA VAL A 152 10.42 9.53 -0.21
C VAL A 152 10.44 8.14 0.43
N ILE A 153 9.27 7.67 0.87
CA ILE A 153 9.12 6.31 1.37
C ILE A 153 9.04 5.39 0.15
N SER A 154 10.16 4.80 -0.24
CA SER A 154 10.15 3.79 -1.29
C SER A 154 9.62 2.45 -0.75
N GLU A 155 8.99 1.66 -1.63
CA GLU A 155 8.59 0.28 -1.34
C GLU A 155 9.74 -0.56 -0.73
N LYS A 156 10.98 -0.27 -1.15
CA LYS A 156 12.18 -0.92 -0.62
C LYS A 156 12.36 -0.66 0.89
N ILE A 157 12.03 0.54 1.38
CA ILE A 157 12.17 0.88 2.82
C ILE A 157 11.20 0.04 3.66
N ILE A 158 10.01 -0.26 3.15
CA ILE A 158 9.02 -1.08 3.86
C ILE A 158 9.35 -2.58 3.78
N ILE A 159 9.86 -3.04 2.63
CA ILE A 159 10.09 -4.48 2.38
C ILE A 159 11.46 -4.95 2.88
N ALA A 160 12.51 -4.15 2.73
CA ALA A 160 13.89 -4.58 2.96
C ALA A 160 14.19 -5.00 4.41
N PRO A 161 13.66 -4.33 5.45
CA PRO A 161 13.98 -4.71 6.81
C PRO A 161 13.56 -6.15 7.14
N PRO A 162 14.36 -6.87 7.94
CA PRO A 162 13.92 -8.10 8.61
C PRO A 162 12.66 -7.87 9.43
N ASP A 163 11.92 -8.93 9.73
CA ASP A 163 10.61 -8.80 10.40
C ASP A 163 10.69 -8.17 11.78
N GLU A 164 11.73 -8.49 12.55
CA GLU A 164 11.97 -7.90 13.87
C GLU A 164 12.27 -6.41 13.76
N VAL A 165 13.11 -6.02 12.80
CA VAL A 165 13.47 -4.60 12.57
C VAL A 165 12.26 -3.81 12.11
N PHE A 166 11.44 -4.38 11.22
CA PHE A 166 10.19 -3.74 10.82
C PHE A 166 9.21 -3.62 12.00
N GLY A 167 9.06 -4.66 12.82
CA GLY A 167 8.22 -4.62 14.02
C GLY A 167 8.64 -3.51 14.98
N ASN A 168 9.94 -3.36 15.21
CA ASN A 168 10.50 -2.26 16.02
C ASN A 168 10.23 -0.90 15.37
N PHE A 169 10.35 -0.77 14.05
CA PHE A 169 10.00 0.46 13.34
C PHE A 169 8.53 0.85 13.56
N VAL A 170 7.59 -0.10 13.40
CA VAL A 170 6.17 0.17 13.64
C VAL A 170 5.92 0.54 15.10
N LYS A 171 6.59 -0.12 16.05
CA LYS A 171 6.50 0.23 17.48
C LYS A 171 6.97 1.65 17.77
N ILE A 172 8.13 2.04 17.23
CA ILE A 172 8.63 3.42 17.37
C ILE A 172 7.64 4.42 16.76
N LEU A 173 7.05 4.09 15.61
CA LEU A 173 6.06 4.94 14.96
C LEU A 173 4.77 5.06 15.78
N GLU A 174 4.33 3.97 16.39
CA GLU A 174 3.20 3.91 17.32
C GLU A 174 3.46 4.78 18.57
N ASP A 175 4.60 4.58 19.24
CA ASP A 175 4.97 5.31 20.45
C ASP A 175 5.14 6.81 20.20
N SER A 176 5.66 7.20 19.03
CA SER A 176 5.97 8.60 18.70
C SER A 176 4.83 9.35 18.03
N GLN A 177 4.06 8.71 17.13
CA GLN A 177 3.11 9.37 16.24
C GLN A 177 1.77 8.61 16.10
N GLY A 178 1.56 7.49 16.78
CA GLY A 178 0.42 6.60 16.52
C GLY A 178 -0.95 7.27 16.65
N SER A 179 -1.14 8.08 17.71
CA SER A 179 -2.39 8.84 17.92
C SER A 179 -2.65 9.87 16.81
N LEU A 180 -1.60 10.55 16.35
CA LEU A 180 -1.68 11.50 15.25
C LEU A 180 -2.00 10.79 13.94
N LEU A 181 -1.30 9.69 13.64
CA LEU A 181 -1.51 8.92 12.42
C LEU A 181 -2.93 8.35 12.33
N ARG A 182 -3.48 7.83 13.43
CA ARG A 182 -4.88 7.38 13.46
C ARG A 182 -5.86 8.52 13.22
N LYS A 183 -5.65 9.70 13.82
CA LYS A 183 -6.49 10.88 13.59
C LYS A 183 -6.42 11.37 12.14
N MET A 184 -5.22 11.42 11.56
CA MET A 184 -5.02 11.81 10.17
C MET A 184 -5.63 10.80 9.21
N SER A 185 -5.44 9.50 9.45
CA SER A 185 -6.02 8.42 8.66
C SER A 185 -7.55 8.47 8.71
N ALA A 186 -8.14 8.65 9.90
CA ALA A 186 -9.59 8.82 10.04
C ALA A 186 -10.10 10.04 9.27
N ALA A 187 -9.39 11.17 9.31
CA ALA A 187 -9.74 12.37 8.55
C ALA A 187 -9.59 12.16 7.04
N ALA A 188 -8.56 11.46 6.58
CA ALA A 188 -8.29 11.18 5.16
C ALA A 188 -9.20 10.08 4.59
N LYS A 189 -9.93 9.34 5.42
CA LYS A 189 -10.73 8.19 4.99
C LYS A 189 -11.76 8.52 3.91
N PRO A 190 -12.56 9.60 4.01
CA PRO A 190 -13.53 9.94 2.96
C PRO A 190 -12.85 10.19 1.61
N ALA A 191 -11.78 11.00 1.59
CA ALA A 191 -11.00 11.26 0.39
C ALA A 191 -10.37 9.97 -0.18
N PHE A 192 -9.80 9.12 0.69
CA PHE A 192 -9.23 7.84 0.29
C PHE A 192 -10.27 6.90 -0.33
N GLU A 193 -11.46 6.78 0.28
CA GLU A 193 -12.55 5.96 -0.26
C GLU A 193 -13.08 6.55 -1.58
N HIS A 194 -13.18 7.88 -1.70
CA HIS A 194 -13.56 8.55 -2.93
C HIS A 194 -12.58 8.23 -4.07
N ILE A 195 -11.28 8.34 -3.79
CA ILE A 195 -10.20 8.00 -4.74
C ILE A 195 -10.29 6.53 -5.18
N LEU A 196 -10.51 5.60 -4.25
CA LEU A 196 -10.47 4.17 -4.56
C LEU A 196 -11.73 3.64 -5.25
N TYR A 197 -12.91 4.15 -4.87
CA TYR A 197 -14.19 3.53 -5.22
C TYR A 197 -15.06 4.38 -6.17
N GLU A 198 -14.55 5.51 -6.65
CA GLU A 198 -15.27 6.44 -7.54
C GLU A 198 -16.68 6.74 -7.02
N ASP A 199 -16.82 7.08 -5.73
CA ASP A 199 -18.12 7.50 -5.21
C ASP A 199 -18.47 8.90 -5.72
N THR A 200 -19.06 8.94 -6.90
CA THR A 200 -19.62 10.13 -7.57
C THR A 200 -20.76 10.80 -6.80
N ARG A 201 -21.15 10.30 -5.61
CA ARG A 201 -22.20 10.89 -4.77
C ARG A 201 -21.73 12.11 -3.97
N GLN A 202 -20.43 12.37 -3.85
CA GLN A 202 -19.91 13.64 -3.33
C GLN A 202 -19.47 14.53 -4.50
N GLN A 203 -20.38 15.38 -4.98
CA GLN A 203 -20.05 16.47 -5.92
C GLN A 203 -19.29 17.62 -5.25
N LYS A 204 -19.13 17.59 -3.92
CA LYS A 204 -18.45 18.64 -3.17
C LYS A 204 -16.98 18.29 -3.10
N LEU A 205 -16.16 19.16 -3.69
CA LEU A 205 -14.71 19.09 -3.57
C LEU A 205 -14.31 19.09 -2.09
N PHE A 206 -13.26 18.34 -1.75
CA PHE A 206 -12.62 18.47 -0.45
C PHE A 206 -12.00 19.87 -0.35
N ALA A 207 -12.01 20.46 0.84
CA ALA A 207 -11.39 21.78 1.04
C ALA A 207 -9.88 21.76 0.69
N LEU A 208 -9.24 20.58 0.70
CA LEU A 208 -7.89 20.38 0.18
C LEU A 208 -7.76 20.70 -1.32
N GLU A 209 -8.77 20.37 -2.14
CA GLU A 209 -8.75 20.56 -3.59
C GLU A 209 -8.94 22.03 -3.99
N GLU A 210 -9.39 22.87 -3.05
CA GLU A 210 -9.53 24.31 -3.23
C GLU A 210 -8.25 25.09 -2.85
N GLN A 211 -7.23 24.41 -2.31
CA GLN A 211 -6.00 25.06 -1.84
C GLN A 211 -4.78 24.71 -2.68
N THR A 212 -3.85 25.67 -2.74
CA THR A 212 -2.54 25.43 -3.35
C THR A 212 -1.64 24.63 -2.41
N PRO A 213 -0.69 23.84 -2.93
CA PRO A 213 0.31 23.16 -2.09
C PRO A 213 1.03 24.11 -1.13
N GLU A 214 1.33 25.34 -1.57
CA GLU A 214 2.00 26.37 -0.78
C GLU A 214 1.15 26.83 0.41
N ASP A 215 -0.18 26.89 0.24
CA ASP A 215 -1.11 27.24 1.32
C ASP A 215 -1.25 26.09 2.33
N ILE A 216 -1.30 24.85 1.84
CA ILE A 216 -1.37 23.66 2.70
C ILE A 216 -0.13 23.55 3.60
N LEU A 217 1.05 23.86 3.06
CA LEU A 217 2.32 23.79 3.80
C LEU A 217 2.44 24.82 4.94
N LYS A 218 1.57 25.84 4.99
CA LYS A 218 1.53 26.81 6.10
C LYS A 218 0.90 26.22 7.36
N PHE A 219 0.08 25.16 7.24
CA PHE A 219 -0.52 24.53 8.40
C PHE A 219 0.51 23.70 9.19
N PRO A 220 0.55 23.82 10.53
CA PRO A 220 1.40 22.97 11.34
C PRO A 220 1.08 21.49 11.11
N LYS A 221 2.13 20.66 11.11
CA LYS A 221 1.97 19.21 10.98
C LYS A 221 0.97 18.69 12.02
N GLY A 222 -0.09 18.04 11.55
CA GLY A 222 -1.08 17.42 12.42
C GLY A 222 -2.01 18.42 13.14
N SER A 223 -2.10 19.66 12.67
CA SER A 223 -3.05 20.63 13.18
C SER A 223 -4.50 20.23 12.88
N GLN A 224 -5.47 20.90 13.52
CA GLN A 224 -6.88 20.64 13.25
C GLN A 224 -7.30 21.19 11.88
N GLU A 225 -6.74 22.31 11.48
CA GLU A 225 -6.96 22.96 10.20
C GLU A 225 -6.58 22.02 9.06
N LEU A 226 -5.40 21.39 9.14
CA LEU A 226 -4.96 20.41 8.14
C LEU A 226 -5.90 19.20 8.07
N ARG A 227 -6.46 18.76 9.21
CA ARG A 227 -7.46 17.68 9.23
C ARG A 227 -8.78 18.10 8.59
N ASN A 228 -9.22 19.33 8.82
CA ASN A 228 -10.46 19.85 8.25
C ASN A 228 -10.42 19.92 6.73
N LEU A 229 -9.22 20.00 6.12
CA LEU A 229 -9.08 19.94 4.66
C LEU A 229 -9.43 18.57 4.06
N LEU A 230 -9.33 17.50 4.86
CA LEU A 230 -9.50 16.11 4.43
C LEU A 230 -10.93 15.58 4.65
N GLN A 231 -11.78 16.33 5.35
CA GLN A 231 -13.14 15.98 5.74
C GLN A 231 -14.18 16.54 4.77
#